data_AF-A0A951V3S7-F1
#
_entry.id   AF-A0A951V3S7-F1
#
_cell.length_a   1.000
_cell.length_b   1.000
_cell.length_c   1.000
_cell.angle_alpha   90.00
_cell.angle_beta   90.00
_cell.angle_gamma   90.00
#
_symmetry.space_group_name_H-M   'P 1'
#
loop_
_entity.id
_entity.type
_entity.pdbx_description
1 polymer ?
#
loop_
_entity_poly.entity_id
_entity_poly.type
_entity_poly.pdbx_seq_one_letter_code
_entity_poly.pdbx_strand_id
1 'polypeptide(L)'
;METADNPNIKLKLLTLSVYEGLRIFINVHDYIFRESFTFMSFVRDIFGKAVSLSVLCKEAERLIPVWDAIGEDLKEFSSCNYPSLSQDEKEYFEVLSNFVNAVRKSIDALVSRQRLMEKWSRSFFKNPISWKVFKEKEKQYIASIKEYQKIGLQLDDLNHIFIN
;
A
#
# COMPACT_ATOMS: atom_id res chain seq x y z
N MET A 1 34.52 -15.25 3.79
CA MET A 1 33.08 -15.37 4.08
C MET A 1 32.77 -14.34 5.15
N GLU A 2 32.46 -13.10 4.77
CA GLU A 2 32.29 -11.98 5.74
C GLU A 2 31.25 -10.95 5.23
N THR A 3 30.35 -11.37 4.34
CA THR A 3 29.41 -10.48 3.64
C THR A 3 27.94 -10.69 4.00
N ALA A 4 27.58 -11.77 4.70
CA ALA A 4 26.18 -12.09 5.02
C ALA A 4 25.63 -11.37 6.27
N ASP A 5 26.50 -10.86 7.15
CA ASP A 5 26.11 -10.23 8.42
C ASP A 5 26.31 -8.72 8.49
N ASN A 6 26.63 -8.06 7.36
CA ASN A 6 26.74 -6.62 7.34
C ASN A 6 25.34 -5.96 7.45
N PRO A 7 25.06 -5.18 8.51
CA PRO A 7 23.76 -4.50 8.70
C PRO A 7 23.36 -3.60 7.53
N ASN A 8 24.33 -2.96 6.87
CA ASN A 8 24.09 -2.12 5.69
C ASN A 8 23.54 -2.94 4.51
N ILE A 9 24.11 -4.13 4.27
CA ILE A 9 23.65 -5.03 3.20
C ILE A 9 22.22 -5.50 3.50
N LYS A 10 21.93 -5.86 4.76
CA LYS A 10 20.58 -6.26 5.18
C LYS A 10 19.58 -5.10 5.03
N LEU A 11 19.98 -3.86 5.34
CA LEU A 11 19.14 -2.68 5.15
C LEU A 11 18.85 -2.42 3.67
N LYS A 12 19.85 -2.57 2.78
CA LYS A 12 19.66 -2.48 1.31
C LYS A 12 18.68 -3.53 0.79
N LEU A 13 18.80 -4.77 1.24
CA LEU A 13 17.87 -5.84 0.85
C LEU A 13 16.44 -5.55 1.33
N LEU A 14 16.30 -5.04 2.54
CA LEU A 14 15.00 -4.64 3.09
C LEU A 14 14.37 -3.50 2.28
N THR A 15 15.14 -2.47 1.93
CA THR A 15 14.71 -1.40 1.03
C THR A 15 14.22 -1.93 -0.32
N LEU A 16 14.96 -2.87 -0.93
CA LEU A 16 14.54 -3.49 -2.19
C LEU A 16 13.21 -4.25 -2.06
N SER A 17 13.01 -4.98 -0.95
CA SER A 17 11.74 -5.65 -0.65
C SER A 17 10.59 -4.66 -0.55
N VAL A 18 10.80 -3.51 0.12
CA VAL A 18 9.80 -2.43 0.22
C VAL A 18 9.45 -1.86 -1.15
N TYR A 19 10.44 -1.56 -2.01
CA TYR A 19 10.18 -1.05 -3.35
C TYR A 19 9.47 -2.06 -4.26
N GLU A 20 9.79 -3.35 -4.15
CA GLU A 20 9.06 -4.41 -4.85
C GLU A 20 7.60 -4.50 -4.37
N GLY A 21 7.39 -4.45 -3.04
CA GLY A 21 6.05 -4.37 -2.45
C GLY A 21 5.26 -3.15 -2.93
N LEU A 22 5.92 -1.99 -3.06
CA LEU A 22 5.33 -0.75 -3.60
C LEU A 22 4.93 -0.91 -5.06
N ARG A 23 5.79 -1.53 -5.89
CA ARG A 23 5.48 -1.82 -7.29
C ARG A 23 4.24 -2.69 -7.41
N ILE A 24 4.13 -3.74 -6.59
CA ILE A 24 2.95 -4.61 -6.54
C ILE A 24 1.70 -3.81 -6.13
N PHE A 25 1.81 -2.96 -5.11
CA PHE A 25 0.72 -2.09 -4.67
C PHE A 25 0.24 -1.17 -5.80
N ILE A 26 1.14 -0.48 -6.49
CA ILE A 26 0.81 0.42 -7.61
C ILE A 26 0.11 -0.34 -8.75
N ASN A 27 0.61 -1.54 -9.10
CA ASN A 27 -0.01 -2.35 -10.15
C ASN A 27 -1.45 -2.76 -9.79
N VAL A 28 -1.70 -3.16 -8.53
CA VAL A 28 -3.05 -3.48 -8.03
C VAL A 28 -3.93 -2.25 -8.03
N HIS A 29 -3.41 -1.13 -7.53
CA HIS A 29 -4.09 0.15 -7.50
C HIS A 29 -4.59 0.55 -8.89
N ASP A 30 -3.68 0.58 -9.86
CA ASP A 30 -3.98 1.03 -11.22
C ASP A 30 -4.94 0.07 -11.92
N TYR A 31 -4.81 -1.23 -11.69
CA TYR A 31 -5.78 -2.22 -12.16
C TYR A 31 -7.17 -1.94 -11.59
N ILE A 32 -7.31 -1.81 -10.27
CA ILE A 32 -8.60 -1.56 -9.61
C ILE A 32 -9.24 -0.27 -10.12
N PHE A 33 -8.47 0.80 -10.26
CA PHE A 33 -9.01 2.09 -10.70
C PHE A 33 -9.40 2.07 -12.18
N ARG A 34 -8.58 1.49 -13.06
CA ARG A 34 -8.93 1.31 -14.48
C ARG A 34 -10.24 0.53 -14.62
N GLU A 35 -10.39 -0.58 -13.91
CA GLU A 35 -11.62 -1.39 -13.95
C GLU A 35 -12.81 -0.68 -13.27
N SER A 36 -12.58 0.11 -12.21
CA SER A 36 -13.63 0.87 -11.53
C SER A 36 -14.17 2.02 -12.38
N PHE A 37 -13.31 2.70 -13.16
CA PHE A 37 -13.74 3.72 -14.12
C PHE A 37 -14.58 3.12 -15.24
N THR A 38 -14.18 1.95 -15.74
CA THR A 38 -14.97 1.17 -16.68
C THR A 38 -16.31 0.80 -16.06
N PHE A 39 -16.33 0.27 -14.83
CA PHE A 39 -17.57 -0.09 -14.13
C PHE A 39 -18.53 1.09 -13.93
N MET A 40 -18.05 2.27 -13.53
CA MET A 40 -18.91 3.45 -13.36
C MET A 40 -19.50 3.95 -14.67
N SER A 41 -18.71 3.90 -15.75
CA SER A 41 -19.19 4.21 -17.10
C SER A 41 -20.18 3.15 -17.58
N PHE A 42 -19.97 1.90 -17.18
CA PHE A 42 -20.74 0.74 -17.58
C PHE A 42 -22.08 0.60 -16.81
N VAL A 43 -22.12 0.95 -15.52
CA VAL A 43 -23.37 1.06 -14.72
C VAL A 43 -24.31 2.11 -15.31
N ARG A 44 -23.75 3.15 -15.95
CA ARG A 44 -24.53 4.12 -16.72
C ARG A 44 -25.11 3.51 -18.00
N ASP A 45 -24.50 2.45 -18.54
CA ASP A 45 -24.75 1.93 -19.90
C ASP A 45 -25.33 0.47 -19.95
N ILE A 46 -25.70 -0.16 -18.82
CA ILE A 46 -26.64 -1.32 -18.72
C ILE A 46 -26.12 -2.74 -19.13
N PHE A 47 -25.35 -3.42 -18.28
CA PHE A 47 -25.00 -4.87 -18.34
C PHE A 47 -24.18 -5.46 -19.54
N GLY A 48 -22.90 -5.73 -19.26
CA GLY A 48 -21.80 -6.04 -20.17
C GLY A 48 -20.60 -6.40 -19.29
N LYS A 49 -19.62 -7.14 -19.85
CA LYS A 49 -18.61 -7.95 -19.14
C LYS A 49 -17.60 -7.15 -18.29
N ALA A 50 -18.07 -6.41 -17.29
CA ALA A 50 -17.22 -5.75 -16.30
C ALA A 50 -16.63 -6.79 -15.33
N VAL A 51 -15.39 -6.57 -14.91
CA VAL A 51 -14.78 -7.35 -13.83
C VAL A 51 -15.65 -7.20 -12.57
N SER A 52 -15.99 -8.32 -11.95
CA SER A 52 -16.82 -8.28 -10.73
C SER A 52 -16.13 -7.50 -9.62
N LEU A 53 -16.88 -6.67 -8.88
CA LEU A 53 -16.33 -5.91 -7.75
C LEU A 53 -15.75 -6.82 -6.66
N SER A 54 -16.24 -8.07 -6.54
CA SER A 54 -15.65 -9.08 -5.67
C SER A 54 -14.22 -9.48 -6.09
N VAL A 55 -13.91 -9.49 -7.39
CA VAL A 55 -12.54 -9.72 -7.88
C VAL A 55 -11.65 -8.54 -7.51
N LEU A 56 -12.10 -7.30 -7.73
CA LEU A 56 -11.33 -6.11 -7.35
C LEU A 56 -11.07 -6.03 -5.84
N CYS A 57 -12.05 -6.45 -5.03
CA CYS A 57 -11.88 -6.53 -3.58
C CYS A 57 -10.83 -7.56 -3.18
N LYS A 58 -10.87 -8.78 -3.76
CA LYS A 58 -9.84 -9.80 -3.52
C LYS A 58 -8.45 -9.34 -3.95
N GLU A 59 -8.36 -8.63 -5.07
CA GLU A 59 -7.10 -8.05 -5.55
C GLU A 59 -6.53 -7.01 -4.58
N ALA A 60 -7.38 -6.21 -3.92
CA ALA A 60 -6.93 -5.32 -2.85
C ALA A 60 -6.49 -6.10 -1.60
N GLU A 61 -7.26 -7.12 -1.19
CA GLU A 61 -6.98 -7.92 0.00
C GLU A 61 -5.68 -8.73 -0.10
N ARG A 62 -5.29 -9.16 -1.31
CA ARG A 62 -4.03 -9.90 -1.53
C ARG A 62 -2.78 -9.11 -1.14
N LEU A 63 -2.89 -7.77 -1.06
CA LEU A 63 -1.78 -6.90 -0.66
C LEU A 63 -1.49 -6.98 0.85
N ILE A 64 -2.49 -7.32 1.66
CA ILE A 64 -2.36 -7.41 3.12
C ILE A 64 -1.21 -8.36 3.52
N PRO A 65 -1.22 -9.66 3.14
CA PRO A 65 -0.16 -10.58 3.55
C PRO A 65 1.23 -10.19 3.03
N VAL A 66 1.31 -9.53 1.86
CA VAL A 66 2.60 -9.04 1.32
C VAL A 66 3.18 -7.96 2.23
N TRP A 67 2.34 -7.00 2.64
CA TRP A 67 2.79 -5.86 3.45
C TRP A 67 2.91 -6.19 4.94
N ASP A 68 2.15 -7.16 5.44
CA ASP A 68 2.35 -7.70 6.78
C ASP A 68 3.71 -8.40 6.87
N ALA A 69 4.11 -9.19 5.85
CA ALA A 69 5.43 -9.83 5.80
C ALA A 69 6.58 -8.80 5.79
N ILE A 70 6.50 -7.75 4.96
CA ILE A 70 7.47 -6.64 4.96
C ILE A 70 7.54 -5.95 6.33
N GLY A 71 6.39 -5.78 7.00
CA GLY A 71 6.31 -5.22 8.34
C GLY A 71 6.99 -6.09 9.40
N GLU A 72 6.89 -7.42 9.28
CA GLU A 72 7.62 -8.35 10.16
C GLU A 72 9.13 -8.33 9.88
N ASP A 73 9.55 -8.28 8.61
CA ASP A 73 10.98 -8.14 8.25
C ASP A 73 11.60 -6.87 8.85
N LEU A 74 10.86 -5.75 8.87
CA LEU A 74 11.27 -4.52 9.55
C LEU A 74 11.43 -4.69 11.06
N LYS A 75 10.51 -5.39 11.72
CA LYS A 75 10.59 -5.65 13.17
C LYS A 75 11.76 -6.55 13.52
N GLU A 76 12.00 -7.59 12.72
CA GLU A 76 13.16 -8.45 12.86
C GLU A 76 14.45 -7.65 12.67
N PHE A 77 14.51 -6.84 11.61
CA PHE A 77 15.66 -5.97 11.37
C PHE A 77 15.90 -5.00 12.53
N SER A 78 14.84 -4.37 13.04
CA SER A 78 14.90 -3.47 14.19
C SER A 78 15.47 -4.15 15.44
N SER A 79 15.13 -5.43 15.64
CA SER A 79 15.59 -6.19 16.80
C SER A 79 17.05 -6.65 16.68
N CYS A 80 17.48 -7.04 15.46
CA CYS A 80 18.76 -7.71 15.27
C CYS A 80 19.88 -6.81 14.72
N ASN A 81 19.55 -5.81 13.88
CA ASN A 81 20.54 -5.08 13.08
C ASN A 81 20.52 -3.56 13.32
N TYR A 82 19.39 -2.99 13.76
CA TYR A 82 19.28 -1.54 14.01
C TYR A 82 20.30 -0.98 15.03
N PRO A 83 20.64 -1.66 16.15
CA PRO A 83 21.61 -1.11 17.10
C PRO A 83 23.00 -0.84 16.49
N SER A 84 23.40 -1.68 15.53
CA SER A 84 24.69 -1.62 14.83
C SER A 84 24.74 -0.61 13.68
N LEU A 85 23.63 0.02 13.33
CA LEU A 85 23.59 1.04 12.29
C LEU A 85 24.26 2.34 12.72
N SER A 86 24.83 3.04 11.73
CA SER A 86 25.25 4.44 11.85
C SER A 86 24.04 5.35 12.10
N GLN A 87 24.29 6.63 12.44
CA GLN A 87 23.19 7.57 12.68
C GLN A 87 22.35 7.82 11.41
N ASP A 88 23.00 8.00 10.27
CA ASP A 88 22.32 8.24 8.99
C ASP A 88 21.51 7.01 8.55
N GLU A 89 22.03 5.80 8.79
CA GLU A 89 21.33 4.56 8.51
C GLU A 89 20.11 4.35 9.42
N LYS A 90 20.19 4.77 10.68
CA LYS A 90 19.05 4.74 11.61
C LYS A 90 17.95 5.70 11.18
N GLU A 91 18.31 6.92 10.81
CA GLU A 91 17.37 7.91 10.29
C GLU A 91 16.67 7.39 9.02
N TYR A 92 17.45 6.84 8.08
CA TYR A 92 16.91 6.20 6.89
C TYR A 92 15.94 5.06 7.23
N PHE A 93 16.32 4.15 8.15
CA PHE A 93 15.49 3.04 8.59
C PHE A 93 14.18 3.50 9.26
N GLU A 94 14.22 4.57 10.04
CA GLU A 94 13.02 5.13 10.68
C GLU A 94 12.05 5.71 9.64
N VAL A 95 12.56 6.43 8.64
CA VAL A 95 11.74 6.93 7.52
C VAL A 95 11.18 5.78 6.69
N LEU A 96 11.98 4.74 6.40
CA LEU A 96 11.54 3.53 5.71
C LEU A 96 10.41 2.82 6.48
N SER A 97 10.56 2.68 7.80
CA SER A 97 9.54 2.08 8.67
C SER A 97 8.23 2.88 8.67
N ASN A 98 8.34 4.22 8.74
CA ASN A 98 7.18 5.11 8.64
C ASN A 98 6.50 5.02 7.27
N PHE A 99 7.30 4.90 6.20
CA PHE A 99 6.80 4.71 4.85
C PHE A 99 5.99 3.42 4.74
N VAL A 100 6.53 2.29 5.24
CA VAL A 100 5.83 1.01 5.22
C VAL A 100 4.51 1.06 5.98
N ASN A 101 4.50 1.66 7.17
CA ASN A 101 3.29 1.85 7.95
C ASN A 101 2.24 2.70 7.20
N ALA A 102 2.67 3.75 6.49
CA ALA A 102 1.77 4.60 5.71
C ALA A 102 1.18 3.86 4.50
N VAL A 103 1.99 3.07 3.77
CA VAL A 103 1.48 2.25 2.65
C VAL A 103 0.51 1.19 3.16
N ARG A 104 0.80 0.54 4.30
CA ARG A 104 -0.11 -0.44 4.91
C ARG A 104 -1.47 0.19 5.27
N LYS A 105 -1.49 1.41 5.81
CA LYS A 105 -2.73 2.18 6.05
C LYS A 105 -3.48 2.48 4.75
N SER A 106 -2.77 2.80 3.67
CA SER A 106 -3.39 3.00 2.35
C SER A 106 -4.04 1.75 1.80
N ILE A 107 -3.43 0.58 2.03
CA ILE A 107 -4.00 -0.72 1.67
C ILE A 107 -5.28 -0.98 2.47
N ASP A 108 -5.27 -0.73 3.79
CA ASP A 108 -6.49 -0.88 4.60
C ASP A 108 -7.62 0.05 4.14
N ALA A 109 -7.29 1.29 3.78
CA ALA A 109 -8.26 2.24 3.26
C ALA A 109 -8.80 1.80 1.89
N LEU A 110 -7.96 1.25 1.01
CA LEU A 110 -8.36 0.70 -0.28
C LEU A 110 -9.29 -0.50 -0.10
N VAL A 111 -8.90 -1.49 0.72
CA VAL A 111 -9.70 -2.68 1.03
C VAL A 111 -11.04 -2.28 1.63
N SER A 112 -11.05 -1.37 2.59
CA SER A 112 -12.27 -0.85 3.20
C SER A 112 -13.22 -0.23 2.16
N ARG A 113 -12.66 0.54 1.20
CA ARG A 113 -13.42 1.11 0.09
C ARG A 113 -13.98 0.01 -0.82
N GLN A 114 -13.17 -0.97 -1.21
CA GLN A 114 -13.60 -2.04 -2.12
C GLN A 114 -14.68 -2.94 -1.51
N ARG A 115 -14.54 -3.32 -0.24
CA ARG A 115 -15.58 -4.06 0.50
C ARG A 115 -16.91 -3.32 0.53
N LEU A 116 -16.87 -1.99 0.65
CA LEU A 116 -18.08 -1.18 0.61
C LEU A 116 -18.72 -1.16 -0.80
N MET A 117 -17.90 -1.02 -1.85
CA MET A 117 -18.39 -1.08 -3.24
C MET A 117 -19.02 -2.44 -3.56
N GLU A 118 -18.40 -3.54 -3.12
CA GLU A 118 -18.92 -4.90 -3.28
C GLU A 118 -20.26 -5.09 -2.53
N LYS A 119 -20.38 -4.58 -1.30
CA LYS A 119 -21.65 -4.62 -0.55
C LYS A 119 -22.73 -3.79 -1.24
N TRP A 120 -22.36 -2.63 -1.77
CA TRP A 120 -23.28 -1.73 -2.46
C TRP A 120 -23.84 -2.34 -3.74
N SER A 121 -23.02 -3.00 -4.56
CA SER A 121 -23.49 -3.64 -5.80
C SER A 121 -24.52 -4.74 -5.56
N ARG A 122 -24.46 -5.42 -4.41
CA ARG A 122 -25.47 -6.41 -3.98
C ARG A 122 -26.79 -5.78 -3.51
N SER A 123 -26.78 -4.49 -3.18
CA SER A 123 -27.90 -3.79 -2.52
C SER A 123 -28.33 -2.51 -3.24
N PHE A 124 -27.97 -2.37 -4.52
CA PHE A 124 -27.95 -1.11 -5.28
C PHE A 124 -29.25 -0.29 -5.21
N PHE A 125 -30.41 -0.95 -5.17
CA PHE A 125 -31.73 -0.28 -5.17
C PHE A 125 -32.27 0.10 -3.78
N LYS A 126 -31.57 -0.21 -2.67
CA LYS A 126 -32.16 -0.14 -1.33
C LYS A 126 -31.53 0.86 -0.35
N ASN A 127 -30.44 1.57 -0.66
CA ASN A 127 -29.78 2.35 0.40
C ASN A 127 -28.96 3.59 -0.04
N PRO A 128 -29.53 4.81 -0.02
CA PRO A 128 -28.79 6.06 -0.31
C PRO A 128 -27.71 6.41 0.73
N ILE A 129 -27.76 5.82 1.94
CA ILE A 129 -26.74 6.02 2.99
C ILE A 129 -25.37 5.46 2.54
N SER A 130 -25.34 4.48 1.63
CA SER A 130 -24.09 3.87 1.15
C SER A 130 -23.19 4.85 0.38
N TRP A 131 -23.77 5.83 -0.32
CA TRP A 131 -23.01 6.78 -1.14
C TRP A 131 -22.20 7.78 -0.31
N LYS A 132 -22.81 8.33 0.76
CA LYS A 132 -22.12 9.23 1.69
C LYS A 132 -20.96 8.51 2.39
N VAL A 133 -21.19 7.27 2.83
CA VAL A 133 -20.15 6.44 3.44
C VAL A 133 -19.04 6.11 2.44
N PHE A 134 -19.39 5.87 1.17
CA PHE A 134 -18.42 5.66 0.11
C PHE A 134 -17.52 6.88 -0.11
N LYS A 135 -18.10 8.07 -0.23
CA LYS A 135 -17.34 9.32 -0.39
C LYS A 135 -16.39 9.58 0.78
N GLU A 136 -16.81 9.27 2.00
CA GLU A 136 -15.95 9.38 3.17
C GLU A 136 -14.77 8.39 3.12
N LYS A 137 -15.03 7.13 2.73
CA LYS A 137 -13.96 6.13 2.55
C LYS A 137 -13.01 6.47 1.40
N GLU A 138 -13.53 7.02 0.32
CA GLU A 138 -12.73 7.54 -0.80
C GLU A 138 -11.82 8.69 -0.35
N LYS A 139 -12.33 9.62 0.47
CA LYS A 139 -11.53 10.70 1.05
C LYS A 139 -10.43 10.17 1.98
N GLN A 140 -10.76 9.22 2.86
CA GLN A 140 -9.78 8.56 3.74
C GLN A 140 -8.68 7.88 2.93
N TYR A 141 -9.06 7.16 1.88
CA TYR A 141 -8.12 6.55 0.96
C TYR A 141 -7.20 7.60 0.32
N ILE A 142 -7.73 8.63 -0.31
CA ILE A 142 -6.92 9.69 -0.94
C ILE A 142 -5.98 10.38 0.07
N ALA A 143 -6.45 10.62 1.30
CA ALA A 143 -5.62 11.20 2.34
C ALA A 143 -4.42 10.29 2.68
N SER A 144 -4.64 8.98 2.82
CA SER A 144 -3.57 8.02 3.07
C SER A 144 -2.56 7.94 1.91
N ILE A 145 -3.02 8.05 0.65
CA ILE A 145 -2.13 8.07 -0.51
C ILE A 145 -1.18 9.27 -0.45
N LYS A 146 -1.72 10.46 -0.13
CA LYS A 146 -0.91 11.67 0.02
C LYS A 146 0.09 11.56 1.17
N GLU A 147 -0.30 10.88 2.27
CA GLU A 147 0.58 10.66 3.42
C GLU A 147 1.78 9.79 3.04
N TYR A 148 1.59 8.60 2.45
CA TYR A 148 2.73 7.76 2.10
C TYR A 148 3.58 8.40 0.99
N GLN A 149 2.97 9.12 0.04
CA GLN A 149 3.72 9.85 -0.99
C GLN A 149 4.64 10.92 -0.39
N LYS A 150 4.14 11.67 0.60
CA LYS A 150 4.95 12.66 1.32
C LYS A 150 6.14 12.01 2.01
N ILE A 151 5.94 10.87 2.68
CA ILE A 151 7.02 10.14 3.36
C ILE A 151 7.97 9.53 2.33
N GLY A 152 7.47 9.07 1.18
CA GLY A 152 8.29 8.54 0.09
C GLY A 152 9.28 9.58 -0.47
N LEU A 153 8.85 10.84 -0.59
CA LEU A 153 9.75 11.93 -0.96
C LEU A 153 10.87 12.12 0.08
N GLN A 154 10.53 12.05 1.38
CA GLN A 154 11.54 12.11 2.44
C GLN A 154 12.52 10.93 2.38
N LEU A 155 12.02 9.74 2.02
CA LEU A 155 12.87 8.55 1.87
C LEU A 155 13.83 8.67 0.67
N ASP A 156 13.34 9.19 -0.46
CA ASP A 156 14.18 9.44 -1.65
C ASP A 156 15.23 10.52 -1.37
N ASP A 157 14.88 11.55 -0.59
CA ASP A 157 15.81 12.57 -0.09
C ASP A 157 16.86 12.00 0.88
N LEU A 158 16.69 10.81 1.47
CA LEU A 158 17.73 10.16 2.28
C LEU A 158 18.50 9.09 1.48
N ASN A 159 17.93 8.61 0.37
CA ASN A 159 18.47 7.50 -0.39
C ASN A 159 19.84 7.81 -1.03
N HIS A 160 20.08 9.08 -1.39
CA HIS A 160 21.36 9.52 -1.94
C HIS A 160 22.51 9.54 -0.92
N ILE A 161 22.18 9.53 0.38
CA ILE A 161 23.15 9.44 1.47
C ILE A 161 23.58 7.98 1.68
N PHE A 162 22.71 7.02 1.32
CA PHE A 162 22.87 5.60 1.62
C PHE A 162 23.38 4.73 0.44
N ILE A 163 23.16 5.18 -0.81
CA ILE A 163 23.57 4.45 -2.03
C ILE A 163 25.00 4.82 -2.49
N ASN A 164 25.56 5.95 -2.03
CA ASN A 164 26.96 6.33 -2.26
C ASN A 164 27.90 5.68 -1.23
#